data_AF-A0A3M3A5J5-F1
#
_entry.id   AF-A0A3M3A5J5-F1
#
_cell.length_a   1.000
_cell.length_b   1.000
_cell.length_c   1.000
_cell.angle_alpha   90.00
_cell.angle_beta   90.00
_cell.angle_gamma   90.00
#
_symmetry.space_group_name_H-M   'P 1'
#
loop_
_entity.id
_entity.type
_entity.pdbx_description
1 polymer ?
#
loop_
_entity_poly.entity_id
_entity_poly.type
_entity_poly.pdbx_seq_one_letter_code
_entity_poly.pdbx_strand_id
1 'polypeptide(L)'
;DAEQLAVVSAYIEPLRPVTADVYVLAPVQKPVVYTIRLTPDTSAVRSAVEAQLLDLHNREGGLGETLLLTHIAEAISRATGETDHVLISPVANVTAAANQLLTFGGIQWSS
;
A
#
# COMPACT_ATOMS: atom_id res chain seq x y z
N ASP A 1 6.22 -6.84 -23.65
CA ASP A 1 7.13 -7.04 -24.79
C ASP A 1 8.22 -8.04 -24.45
N ALA A 2 8.29 -9.13 -25.21
CA ALA A 2 9.18 -10.27 -24.98
C ALA A 2 10.68 -9.91 -25.12
N GLU A 3 11.01 -8.83 -25.82
CA GLU A 3 12.39 -8.38 -26.03
C GLU A 3 13.01 -7.78 -24.76
N GLN A 4 12.22 -7.09 -23.92
CA GLN A 4 12.74 -6.51 -22.67
C GLN A 4 13.09 -7.58 -21.63
N LEU A 5 12.37 -8.71 -21.65
CA LEU A 5 12.63 -9.84 -20.76
C LEU A 5 13.96 -10.53 -21.09
N ALA A 6 14.30 -10.65 -22.38
CA ALA A 6 15.56 -11.24 -22.83
C ALA A 6 16.78 -10.40 -22.39
N VAL A 7 16.66 -9.07 -22.44
CA VAL A 7 17.72 -8.15 -22.01
C VAL A 7 17.94 -8.22 -20.50
N VAL A 8 16.87 -8.23 -19.70
CA VAL A 8 16.96 -8.35 -18.24
C VAL A 8 17.56 -9.70 -17.84
N SER A 9 17.15 -10.79 -18.52
CA SER A 9 17.67 -12.13 -18.22
C SER A 9 19.16 -12.28 -18.53
N ALA A 10 19.64 -11.69 -19.63
CA ALA A 10 21.06 -11.74 -19.99
C ALA A 10 21.96 -10.93 -19.04
N TYR A 11 21.43 -9.86 -18.44
CA TYR A 11 22.17 -9.02 -17.51
C TYR A 11 22.31 -9.63 -16.10
N ILE A 12 21.30 -10.38 -15.65
CA ILE A 12 21.26 -10.96 -14.30
C ILE A 12 22.09 -12.24 -14.19
N GLU A 13 22.16 -13.05 -15.26
CA GLU A 13 22.79 -14.38 -15.25
C GLU A 13 24.27 -14.41 -14.76
N PRO A 14 25.16 -13.48 -15.17
CA PRO A 14 26.55 -13.49 -14.71
C PRO A 14 26.75 -12.90 -13.29
N LEU A 15 25.72 -12.28 -12.68
CA LEU A 15 25.80 -11.65 -11.36
C LEU A 15 25.32 -12.57 -10.22
N ARG A 16 25.00 -13.84 -10.52
CA ARG A 16 24.42 -14.79 -9.56
C ARG A 16 25.47 -15.40 -8.62
N PRO A 17 25.35 -15.25 -7.28
CA PRO A 17 26.10 -16.05 -6.31
C PRO A 17 25.53 -17.48 -6.21
N VAL A 18 26.40 -18.48 -5.98
CA VAL A 18 26.17 -19.94 -6.17
C VAL A 18 25.19 -20.63 -5.18
N THR A 19 24.54 -19.94 -4.25
CA THR A 19 23.58 -20.58 -3.33
C THR A 19 22.38 -19.68 -2.98
N ALA A 20 21.52 -19.43 -3.95
CA ALA A 20 20.15 -18.96 -3.70
C ALA A 20 19.24 -19.42 -4.84
N ASP A 21 18.24 -20.24 -4.53
CA ASP A 21 17.12 -20.48 -5.45
C ASP A 21 16.30 -19.18 -5.53
N VAL A 22 16.54 -18.39 -6.58
CA VAL A 22 15.76 -17.18 -6.87
C VAL A 22 14.43 -17.61 -7.47
N TYR A 23 13.41 -17.75 -6.63
CA TYR A 23 12.03 -17.88 -7.10
C TYR A 23 11.48 -16.48 -7.42
N VAL A 24 11.34 -16.16 -8.71
CA VAL A 24 10.59 -14.97 -9.14
C VAL A 24 9.10 -15.30 -9.05
N LEU A 25 8.52 -15.13 -7.87
CA LEU A 25 7.07 -15.15 -7.70
C LEU A 25 6.51 -13.81 -8.16
N ALA A 26 5.50 -13.83 -9.03
CA ALA A 26 4.80 -12.61 -9.40
C ALA A 26 4.18 -11.98 -8.13
N PRO A 27 4.33 -10.66 -7.92
CA PRO A 27 3.74 -10.00 -6.77
C PRO A 27 2.21 -10.14 -6.79
N VAL A 28 1.66 -10.68 -5.72
CA VAL A 28 0.23 -10.83 -5.50
C VAL A 28 -0.29 -9.56 -4.85
N GLN A 29 -1.17 -8.83 -5.52
CA GLN A 29 -1.79 -7.65 -4.92
C GLN A 29 -2.73 -8.05 -3.78
N LYS A 30 -2.59 -7.38 -2.64
CA LYS A 30 -3.46 -7.50 -1.47
C LYS A 30 -4.08 -6.13 -1.20
N PRO A 31 -5.28 -5.86 -1.75
CA PRO A 31 -5.96 -4.59 -1.54
C PRO A 31 -6.32 -4.38 -0.06
N VAL A 32 -5.98 -3.21 0.47
CA VAL A 32 -6.34 -2.78 1.82
C VAL A 32 -7.54 -1.86 1.74
N VAL A 33 -8.68 -2.31 2.28
CA VAL A 33 -9.93 -1.54 2.31
C VAL A 33 -10.04 -0.84 3.65
N TYR A 34 -10.35 0.46 3.60
CA TYR A 34 -10.50 1.30 4.77
C TYR A 34 -11.96 1.53 5.09
N THR A 35 -12.29 1.62 6.38
CA THR A 35 -13.59 2.13 6.84
C THR A 35 -13.34 3.31 7.76
N ILE A 36 -13.80 4.49 7.34
CA ILE A 36 -13.44 5.76 8.00
C ILE A 36 -14.70 6.60 8.20
N ARG A 37 -14.83 7.19 9.37
CA ARG A 37 -15.74 8.31 9.63
C ARG A 37 -14.91 9.59 9.71
N LEU A 38 -15.30 10.63 8.96
CA LEU A 38 -14.56 11.90 8.90
C LEU A 38 -15.33 13.05 9.53
N THR A 39 -14.57 14.01 10.07
CA THR A 39 -15.08 15.30 10.50
C THR A 39 -14.15 16.41 10.00
N PRO A 40 -14.62 17.36 9.17
CA PRO A 40 -15.92 17.41 8.49
C PRO A 40 -16.00 16.41 7.32
N ASP A 41 -17.17 15.80 7.13
CA ASP A 41 -17.40 14.84 6.04
C ASP A 41 -17.80 15.54 4.73
N THR A 42 -16.80 16.06 4.00
CA THR A 42 -16.98 16.72 2.70
C THR A 42 -16.25 15.97 1.59
N SER A 43 -16.70 16.12 0.34
CA SER A 43 -16.04 15.51 -0.81
C SER A 43 -14.57 15.94 -0.96
N ALA A 44 -14.26 17.21 -0.67
CA ALA A 44 -12.90 17.73 -0.72
C ALA A 44 -11.98 17.04 0.31
N VAL A 45 -12.45 16.88 1.56
CA VAL A 45 -11.68 16.20 2.61
C VAL A 45 -11.54 14.70 2.31
N ARG A 46 -12.61 14.04 1.82
CA ARG A 46 -12.56 12.64 1.38
C ARG A 46 -11.50 12.41 0.29
N SER A 47 -11.46 13.28 -0.73
CA SER A 47 -10.44 13.19 -1.78
C SER A 47 -9.03 13.46 -1.26
N ALA A 48 -8.86 14.37 -0.30
CA ALA A 48 -7.56 14.61 0.33
C ALA A 48 -7.07 13.39 1.12
N VAL A 49 -7.96 12.74 1.89
CA VAL A 49 -7.65 11.50 2.63
C VAL A 49 -7.29 10.36 1.68
N GLU A 50 -8.04 10.18 0.60
CA GLU A 50 -7.72 9.18 -0.44
C GLU A 50 -6.33 9.40 -1.03
N ALA A 51 -5.96 10.65 -1.34
CA ALA A 51 -4.63 10.97 -1.85
C ALA A 51 -3.52 10.66 -0.84
N GLN A 52 -3.72 10.95 0.44
CA GLN A 52 -2.73 10.62 1.49
C GLN A 52 -2.57 9.11 1.69
N LEU A 53 -3.66 8.34 1.64
CA LEU A 53 -3.59 6.89 1.75
C LEU A 53 -2.93 6.27 0.50
N LEU A 54 -3.19 6.77 -0.70
CA LEU A 54 -2.47 6.36 -1.91
C LEU A 54 -0.96 6.62 -1.80
N ASP A 55 -0.58 7.81 -1.33
CA ASP A 55 0.83 8.15 -1.10
C ASP A 55 1.48 7.22 -0.07
N LEU A 56 0.78 6.89 1.02
CA LEU A 56 1.26 5.93 2.02
C LEU A 56 1.57 4.56 1.40
N HIS A 57 0.70 4.01 0.54
CA HIS A 57 0.97 2.73 -0.12
C HIS A 57 2.16 2.82 -1.08
N ASN A 58 2.33 3.94 -1.79
CA ASN A 58 3.49 4.11 -2.67
C ASN A 58 4.81 4.15 -1.89
N ARG A 59 4.78 4.69 -0.66
CA ARG A 59 5.97 4.90 0.16
C ARG A 59 6.33 3.68 1.02
N GLU A 60 5.32 2.97 1.52
CA GLU A 60 5.48 1.93 2.56
C GLU A 60 4.84 0.58 2.19
N GLY A 61 4.06 0.51 1.11
CA GLY A 61 3.34 -0.70 0.67
C GLY A 61 4.19 -1.71 -0.10
N GLY A 62 5.51 -1.78 0.13
CA GLY A 62 6.44 -2.66 -0.57
C GLY A 62 6.11 -4.16 -0.45
N LEU A 63 6.81 -4.99 -1.24
CA LEU A 63 6.62 -6.45 -1.23
C LEU A 63 6.98 -7.05 0.14
N GLY A 64 6.03 -7.75 0.76
CA GLY A 64 6.24 -8.37 2.08
C GLY A 64 6.28 -7.38 3.25
N GLU A 65 6.06 -6.09 2.98
CA GLU A 65 6.10 -5.05 4.00
C GLU A 65 4.83 -5.04 4.87
N THR A 66 4.89 -4.26 5.95
CA THR A 66 3.77 -4.04 6.86
C THR A 66 3.39 -2.57 6.88
N LEU A 67 2.11 -2.26 6.63
CA LEU A 67 1.55 -0.95 6.90
C LEU A 67 1.17 -0.85 8.38
N LEU A 68 1.81 0.07 9.09
CA LEU A 68 1.54 0.30 10.51
C LEU A 68 0.22 1.06 10.70
N LEU A 69 -0.57 0.64 11.69
CA LEU A 69 -1.84 1.29 12.02
C LEU A 69 -1.65 2.76 12.36
N THR A 70 -0.57 3.08 13.08
CA THR A 70 -0.23 4.46 13.45
C THR A 70 0.10 5.33 12.24
N HIS A 71 0.75 4.77 11.21
CA HIS A 71 1.07 5.50 9.98
C HIS A 71 -0.16 5.68 9.11
N ILE A 72 -1.07 4.70 9.09
CA ILE A 72 -2.38 4.84 8.44
C ILE A 72 -3.17 6.00 9.08
N ALA A 73 -3.28 6.02 10.41
CA ALA A 73 -3.98 7.08 11.13
C ALA A 73 -3.32 8.45 10.87
N GLU A 74 -2.00 8.50 10.88
CA GLU A 74 -1.26 9.73 10.61
C GLU A 74 -1.47 10.26 9.18
N ALA A 75 -1.47 9.37 8.18
CA ALA A 75 -1.77 9.76 6.80
C ALA A 75 -3.17 10.37 6.66
N ILE A 76 -4.17 9.83 7.39
CA ILE A 76 -5.53 10.40 7.41
C ILE A 76 -5.52 11.79 8.05
N SER A 77 -4.88 11.96 9.21
CA SER A 77 -4.78 13.26 9.91
C SER A 77 -3.96 14.31 9.18
N ARG A 78 -3.13 13.93 8.19
CA ARG A 78 -2.42 14.88 7.32
C ARG A 78 -3.27 15.42 6.18
N ALA A 79 -4.47 14.89 5.95
CA ALA A 79 -5.31 15.32 4.86
C ALA A 79 -5.80 16.77 5.05
N THR A 80 -5.65 17.58 4.00
CA THR A 80 -6.08 18.98 4.03
C THR A 80 -7.58 19.09 4.35
N GLY A 81 -7.88 19.86 5.41
CA GLY A 81 -9.26 20.12 5.84
C GLY A 81 -9.85 19.04 6.75
N GLU A 82 -9.12 17.97 7.04
CA GLU A 82 -9.48 17.05 8.13
C GLU A 82 -9.34 17.76 9.49
N THR A 83 -10.27 17.48 10.40
CA THR A 83 -10.21 17.94 11.79
C THR A 83 -10.12 16.77 12.76
N ASP A 84 -10.89 15.72 12.49
CA ASP A 84 -10.83 14.46 13.22
C ASP A 84 -11.33 13.30 12.35
N HIS A 85 -10.94 12.09 12.71
CA HIS A 85 -11.39 10.87 12.07
C HIS A 85 -11.52 9.71 13.05
N VAL A 86 -12.40 8.77 12.71
CA VAL A 86 -12.45 7.45 13.34
C VAL A 86 -12.08 6.41 12.30
N LEU A 87 -10.95 5.76 12.48
CA LEU A 87 -10.53 4.61 11.69
C LEU A 87 -11.19 3.34 12.26
N ILE A 88 -12.22 2.84 11.57
CA ILE A 88 -12.97 1.65 11.97
C ILE A 88 -12.29 0.38 11.45
N SER A 89 -11.66 0.45 10.27
CA SER A 89 -10.86 -0.63 9.69
C SER A 89 -9.76 -0.05 8.81
N PRO A 90 -8.53 -0.60 8.84
CA PRO A 90 -8.08 -1.72 9.68
C PRO A 90 -7.94 -1.35 11.17
N VAL A 91 -8.04 -2.35 12.06
CA VAL A 91 -7.92 -2.18 13.53
C VAL A 91 -6.55 -2.57 14.09
N ALA A 92 -5.64 -2.99 13.22
CA ALA A 92 -4.27 -3.42 13.54
C ALA A 92 -3.37 -3.17 12.33
N ASN A 93 -2.07 -3.38 12.51
CA ASN A 93 -1.11 -3.36 11.40
C ASN A 93 -1.53 -4.34 10.30
N VAL A 94 -1.32 -3.96 9.04
CA VAL A 94 -1.61 -4.81 7.90
C VAL A 94 -0.31 -5.38 7.38
N THR A 95 -0.11 -6.68 7.56
CA THR A 95 1.12 -7.38 7.14
C THR A 95 0.90 -8.12 5.82
N ALA A 96 1.83 -8.00 4.88
CA ALA A 96 1.89 -8.81 3.66
C ALA A 96 2.70 -10.09 3.86
N ALA A 97 2.36 -11.15 3.14
CA ALA A 97 3.28 -12.26 2.93
C ALA A 97 4.43 -11.84 2.01
N ALA A 98 5.54 -12.58 1.98
CA ALA A 98 6.75 -12.24 1.22
C ALA A 98 6.51 -11.94 -0.27
N ASN A 99 5.48 -12.55 -0.89
CA ASN A 99 5.10 -12.34 -2.28
C ASN A 99 3.87 -11.43 -2.46
N GLN A 100 3.41 -10.74 -1.41
CA GLN A 100 2.25 -9.87 -1.45
C GLN A 100 2.64 -8.40 -1.44
N LEU A 101 1.93 -7.60 -2.23
CA LEU A 101 2.03 -6.15 -2.28
C LEU A 101 0.75 -5.55 -1.70
N LEU A 102 0.86 -4.73 -0.66
CA LEU A 102 -0.29 -4.03 -0.10
C LEU A 102 -0.66 -2.88 -1.05
N THR A 103 -1.85 -2.96 -1.64
CA THR A 103 -2.34 -1.93 -2.56
C THR A 103 -3.54 -1.21 -1.99
N PHE A 104 -3.77 0.02 -2.40
CA PHE A 104 -4.94 0.77 -1.96
C PHE A 104 -6.23 0.12 -2.50
N GLY A 105 -7.10 -0.31 -1.59
CA GLY A 105 -8.36 -1.01 -1.90
C GLY A 105 -9.61 -0.12 -1.88
N GLY A 106 -9.46 1.19 -1.63
CA GLY A 106 -10.57 2.12 -1.50
C GLY A 106 -11.03 2.37 -0.06
N ILE A 107 -11.97 3.30 0.09
CA ILE A 107 -12.50 3.75 1.38
C ILE A 107 -14.01 3.61 1.41
N GLN A 108 -14.51 3.00 2.47
CA GLN A 108 -15.91 3.00 2.85
C GLN A 108 -16.14 4.08 3.89
N TRP A 109 -16.96 5.06 3.55
CA TRP A 109 -17.26 6.18 4.45
C TRP A 109 -18.43 5.82 5.37
N SER A 110 -18.22 5.94 6.68
CA SER A 110 -19.28 5.85 7.68
C SER A 110 -19.79 7.26 8.02
N SER A 111 -21.10 7.40 8.15
CA SER A 111 -21.76 8.55 8.77
C SER A 111 -21.51 8.62 10.28
#